data_AF-B8CTQ5-F1
#
_entry.id   AF-B8CTQ5-F1
#
_cell.length_a   1.000
_cell.length_b   1.000
_cell.length_c   1.000
_cell.angle_alpha   90.00
_cell.angle_beta   90.00
_cell.angle_gamma   90.00
#
_symmetry.space_group_name_H-M   'P 1'
#
loop_
_entity.id
_entity.type
_entity.pdbx_description
1 polymer ?
#
loop_
_entity_poly.entity_id
_entity_poly.type
_entity_poly.pdbx_seq_one_letter_code
_entity_poly.pdbx_strand_id
1 'polypeptide(L)' 'MQVFNISRLTTEKGIFRIAGQLAVKMPNETAQPPIIITSLEIMSTDGWLALDISADSLQPLLNELISLVVEHLKIEN' A
#
# COMPACT_ATOMS: atom_id res chain seq x y z
N MET A 1 -9.34 -9.56 -8.98
CA MET A 1 -8.77 -8.57 -8.06
C MET A 1 -9.21 -8.92 -6.65
N GLN A 2 -8.28 -8.96 -5.69
CA GLN A 2 -8.56 -9.11 -4.27
C GLN A 2 -8.38 -7.75 -3.59
N VAL A 3 -9.36 -7.32 -2.80
CA VAL A 3 -9.26 -6.07 -2.03
C VAL A 3 -8.48 -6.33 -0.74
N PHE A 4 -7.64 -5.39 -0.33
CA PHE A 4 -6.96 -5.41 0.96
C PHE A 4 -7.22 -4.11 1.73
N ASN A 5 -7.18 -4.23 3.05
CA ASN A 5 -7.23 -3.10 3.97
C ASN A 5 -6.24 -3.35 5.12
N ILE A 6 -5.24 -2.50 5.21
CA ILE A 6 -4.24 -2.49 6.29
C ILE A 6 -4.58 -1.32 7.20
N SER A 7 -5.09 -1.64 8.39
CA SER A 7 -5.54 -0.64 9.35
C SER A 7 -4.37 0.12 9.99
N ARG A 8 -3.19 -0.51 10.09
CA ARG A 8 -1.93 0.06 10.59
C ARG A 8 -0.73 -0.62 9.95
N LEU A 9 0.10 0.16 9.26
CA LEU A 9 1.42 -0.19 8.77
C LEU A 9 2.42 0.80 9.39
N THR A 10 3.23 0.33 10.34
CA THR A 10 4.27 1.17 10.96
C THR A 10 5.52 1.16 10.10
N THR A 11 6.01 2.33 9.75
CA THR A 11 7.25 2.54 9.00
C THR A 11 8.11 3.59 9.70
N GLU A 12 9.35 3.78 9.25
CA GLU A 12 10.22 4.85 9.77
C GLU A 12 9.67 6.26 9.48
N LYS A 13 8.77 6.39 8.51
CA LYS A 13 8.13 7.67 8.13
C LYS A 13 6.80 7.94 8.82
N GLY A 14 6.28 6.98 9.60
CA GLY A 14 5.03 7.12 10.33
C GLY A 14 4.17 5.86 10.31
N ILE A 15 2.95 5.99 10.82
CA ILE A 15 1.96 4.91 10.80
C ILE A 15 0.96 5.22 9.70
N PHE A 16 0.81 4.30 8.76
CA PHE A 16 -0.10 4.44 7.64
C PHE A 16 -1.30 3.51 7.77
N ARG A 17 -2.44 3.95 7.25
CA ARG A 17 -3.59 3.10 6.93
C ARG A 17 -3.71 3.09 5.42
N ILE A 18 -3.80 1.90 4.84
CA ILE A 18 -3.68 1.69 3.41
C ILE A 18 -4.79 0.77 2.94
N ALA A 19 -5.50 1.16 1.89
CA ALA A 19 -6.47 0.30 1.24
C ALA A 19 -6.21 0.27 -0.27
N GLY A 20 -6.44 -0.89 -0.88
CA GLY A 20 -6.11 -1.08 -2.27
C GLY A 20 -6.59 -2.41 -2.83
N GLN A 21 -6.12 -2.68 -4.02
CA GLN A 21 -6.44 -3.89 -4.76
C GLN A 21 -5.16 -4.59 -5.18
N LEU A 22 -5.17 -5.91 -5.07
CA LEU A 22 -4.15 -6.81 -5.56
C LEU A 22 -4.71 -7.60 -6.75
N ALA A 23 -3.97 -7.67 -7.85
CA ALA A 23 -4.33 -8.63 -8.89
C ALA A 23 -4.19 -10.07 -8.38
N VAL A 24 -5.07 -10.96 -8.81
CA VAL A 24 -4.92 -12.37 -8.45
C VAL A 24 -3.89 -12.96 -9.40
N LYS A 25 -2.75 -13.40 -8.86
CA LYS A 25 -1.68 -14.05 -9.64
C LYS A 25 -2.26 -15.26 -10.36
N MET A 26 -2.16 -15.31 -11.69
CA MET A 26 -2.54 -16.51 -12.43
C MET A 26 -1.49 -17.61 -12.21
N PRO A 27 -1.85 -18.91 -12.29
CA PRO A 27 -0.93 -20.02 -12.03
C PRO A 27 0.37 -20.03 -12.85
N ASN A 28 0.43 -19.25 -13.95
CA ASN A 28 1.57 -19.17 -14.86
C ASN A 28 2.24 -17.79 -14.92
N GLU A 29 1.82 -16.84 -14.07
CA GLU A 29 2.49 -15.54 -13.96
C GLU A 29 3.71 -15.66 -13.07
N THR A 30 4.89 -15.37 -13.62
CA THR A 30 6.14 -15.26 -12.85
C THR A 30 6.30 -13.89 -12.21
N ALA A 31 5.60 -12.87 -12.72
CA ALA A 31 5.62 -11.52 -12.17
C ALA A 31 4.78 -11.41 -10.89
N GLN A 32 5.14 -10.45 -10.04
CA GLN A 32 4.33 -10.10 -8.87
C GLN A 32 2.99 -9.51 -9.31
N PRO A 33 1.89 -9.88 -8.63
CA PRO A 33 0.60 -9.28 -8.90
C PRO A 33 0.67 -7.77 -8.67
N PRO A 34 0.22 -6.93 -9.63
CA PRO A 34 0.22 -5.49 -9.42
C PRO A 34 -0.62 -5.11 -8.20
N ILE A 35 -0.04 -4.24 -7.36
CA ILE A 35 -0.71 -3.59 -6.24
C ILE A 35 -1.14 -2.20 -6.69
N ILE A 36 -2.41 -1.89 -6.46
CA ILE A 36 -2.99 -0.57 -6.69
C ILE A 36 -3.43 -0.03 -5.34
N ILE A 37 -2.75 1.00 -4.85
CA ILE A 37 -3.18 1.76 -3.67
C ILE A 37 -4.33 2.68 -4.10
N THR A 38 -5.44 2.61 -3.37
CA THR A 38 -6.65 3.41 -3.65
C THR A 38 -6.98 4.41 -2.54
N SER A 39 -6.45 4.17 -1.34
CA SER A 39 -6.53 5.10 -0.20
C SER A 39 -5.25 5.00 0.61
N LEU A 40 -4.75 6.15 1.03
CA LEU A 40 -3.60 6.28 1.89
C LEU A 40 -3.89 7.34 2.95
N GLU A 41 -3.80 6.97 4.21
CA GLU A 41 -3.91 7.87 5.35
C GLU A 41 -2.67 7.73 6.24
N ILE A 42 -2.22 8.82 6.85
CA ILE A 42 -1.15 8.84 7.84
C ILE A 42 -1.70 9.23 9.21
N MET A 43 -1.20 8.59 10.27
CA MET A 43 -1.55 8.96 11.65
C MET A 43 -0.89 10.30 12.00
N SER A 44 -1.72 11.29 12.30
CA SER A 44 -1.36 12.60 12.85
C SER A 44 -1.78 12.68 14.33
N THR A 45 -1.53 13.82 14.97
CA THR A 45 -1.93 14.10 16.37
C THR A 45 -3.45 14.02 16.56
N ASP A 46 -4.20 14.45 15.55
CA ASP A 46 -5.67 14.56 15.59
C ASP A 46 -6.37 13.34 14.96
N GLY A 47 -5.62 12.27 14.66
CA GLY A 47 -6.11 11.06 14.03
C GLY A 47 -5.59 10.90 12.60
N TRP A 48 -6.39 10.26 11.74
CA TRP A 48 -5.97 9.90 10.39
C TRP A 48 -6.10 11.06 9.42
N LEU A 49 -5.03 11.37 8.71
CA LEU A 49 -4.97 12.38 7.65
C LEU A 49 -4.87 11.67 6.29
N ALA A 50 -5.86 11.89 5.42
CA ALA A 50 -5.82 11.38 4.05
C ALA A 50 -4.74 12.09 3.22
N LEU A 51 -3.98 11.31 2.46
CA LEU A 51 -2.94 11.80 1.54
C LEU A 51 -3.45 11.74 0.10
N ASP A 52 -3.10 12.75 -0.69
CA ASP A 52 -3.43 12.79 -2.12
C ASP A 52 -2.48 11.87 -2.91
N ILE A 53 -2.96 10.66 -3.21
CA ILE A 53 -2.21 9.66 -3.97
C ILE A 53 -2.01 10.01 -5.45
N SER A 54 -2.71 11.05 -5.95
CA SER A 54 -2.52 11.55 -7.31
C SER A 54 -1.37 12.57 -7.42
N ALA A 55 -0.87 13.07 -6.29
CA ALA A 55 0.22 14.03 -6.26
C ALA A 55 1.56 13.36 -6.62
N ASP A 56 2.27 13.93 -7.61
CA ASP A 56 3.59 13.45 -8.05
C ASP A 56 4.62 13.41 -6.91
N SER A 57 4.52 14.36 -5.97
CA SER A 57 5.39 14.43 -4.79
C SER A 57 5.27 13.21 -3.87
N LEU A 58 4.17 12.46 -3.95
CA LEU A 58 3.92 11.28 -3.14
C LEU A 58 4.41 9.99 -3.78
N GLN A 59 4.74 9.99 -5.08
CA GLN A 59 5.19 8.81 -5.83
C GLN A 59 6.37 8.08 -5.17
N PRO A 60 7.41 8.77 -4.65
CA PRO A 60 8.50 8.10 -3.94
C PRO A 60 8.03 7.36 -2.68
N LEU A 61 7.11 7.96 -1.92
CA LEU A 61 6.52 7.33 -0.74
C LEU A 61 5.65 6.13 -1.12
N LEU A 62 4.84 6.25 -2.17
CA LEU A 62 3.99 5.16 -2.65
C LEU A 62 4.82 3.94 -3.08
N ASN A 63 5.93 4.15 -3.79
CA ASN A 63 6.82 3.06 -4.20
C ASN A 63 7.44 2.31 -2.99
N GLU A 64 7.85 3.05 -1.97
CA GLU A 64 8.36 2.46 -0.73
C GLU A 64 7.26 1.67 0.00
N LEU A 65 6.07 2.26 0.14
CA LEU A 65 4.93 1.62 0.79
C LEU A 65 4.47 0.37 0.05
N ILE A 66 4.51 0.34 -1.28
CA ILE A 66 4.15 -0.86 -2.06
C ILE A 66 5.03 -2.05 -1.64
N SER A 67 6.34 -1.85 -1.52
CA SER A 67 7.27 -2.91 -1.10
C SER A 67 6.91 -3.45 0.29
N LEU A 68 6.58 -2.56 1.22
CA LEU A 68 6.17 -2.92 2.58
C LEU A 68 4.79 -3.60 2.61
N VAL A 69 3.87 -3.21 1.72
CA VAL A 69 2.56 -3.85 1.58
C VAL A 69 2.71 -5.27 1.04
N VAL A 70 3.57 -5.51 0.04
CA VAL A 70 3.90 -6.86 -0.47
C VAL A 70 4.35 -7.76 0.67
N GLU A 71 5.33 -7.28 1.46
CA GLU A 71 5.86 -8.01 2.61
C GLU A 71 4.78 -8.26 3.68
N HIS A 72 4.00 -7.23 4.03
CA HIS A 72 2.95 -7.31 5.05
C HIS A 72 1.86 -8.31 4.67
N LEU A 73 1.46 -8.34 3.39
CA LEU A 73 0.49 -9.29 2.85
C LEU A 73 1.08 -10.69 2.62
N LYS A 74 2.39 -10.88 2.89
CA LYS A 74 3.15 -12.11 2.62
C LYS A 74 3.04 -12.57 1.18
N ILE A 75 3.03 -11.62 0.24
CA ILE A 75 3.03 -11.92 -1.18
C ILE A 75 4.48 -12.29 -1.53
N GLU A 76 4.70 -13.53 -1.96
CA GLU A 76 6.03 -13.99 -2.36
C GLU A 76 6.51 -13.28 -3.63
N ASN A 77 7.75 -12.78 -3.58
CA ASN A 77 8.41 -12.03 -4.65
C ASN A 77 8.77 -12.89 -5.86
#